data_AF-A0A9E6PKT0-F1
#
_entry.id   AF-A0A9E6PKT0-F1
#
_cell.length_a   1.000
_cell.length_b   1.000
_cell.length_c   1.000
_cell.angle_alpha   90.00
_cell.angle_beta   90.00
_cell.angle_gamma   90.00
#
_symmetry.space_group_name_H-M   'P 1'
#
loop_
_entity.id
_entity.type
_entity.pdbx_description
1 polymer ?
#
loop_
_entity_poly.entity_id
_entity_poly.type
_entity_poly.pdbx_seq_one_letter_code
_entity_poly.pdbx_strand_id
1 'polypeptide(L)'
;MSNPFDNVLQLALANDELDKFLVGEPFYFLEAKVDNDEPQNVVAAFDQLIVPYWRLTHDASFPTRFVAALLTILATYPDRNRAIYIAHDWVWYYRFCQDKQRKQPQGPYGDLFDVDLGSVAVALKRQLESRKADLQADTRWAGAAWNSPDGMWTPLMRSALMVRDKLGGPDFVPANA
;
A
#
# COMPACT_ATOMS: atom_id res chain seq x y z
N MET A 1 3.62 30.64 5.26
CA MET A 1 2.70 30.14 4.22
C MET A 1 3.30 28.87 3.67
N SER A 2 2.77 27.70 4.04
CA SER A 2 3.11 26.41 3.44
C SER A 2 1.78 25.66 3.30
N ASN A 3 1.38 25.35 2.07
CA ASN A 3 0.24 24.48 1.78
C ASN A 3 0.32 24.09 0.29
N PRO A 4 -0.06 22.87 -0.16
CA PRO A 4 -0.62 21.74 0.60
C PRO A 4 0.06 20.36 0.37
N PHE A 5 1.23 20.30 -0.27
CA PHE A 5 1.85 19.06 -0.81
C PHE A 5 3.16 18.62 -0.16
N ASP A 6 3.49 19.13 1.03
CA ASP A 6 4.85 19.21 1.58
C ASP A 6 5.80 18.05 1.19
N ASN A 7 6.49 18.34 0.09
CA ASN A 7 7.75 17.87 -0.48
C ASN A 7 7.99 16.37 -0.65
N VAL A 8 7.54 15.50 0.24
CA VAL A 8 8.08 14.12 0.32
C VAL A 8 7.71 13.26 -0.89
N LEU A 9 6.46 13.31 -1.38
CA LEU A 9 6.08 12.59 -2.61
C LEU A 9 6.78 13.18 -3.84
N GLN A 10 6.77 14.51 -4.00
CA GLN A 10 7.40 15.15 -5.16
C GLN A 10 8.92 14.92 -5.17
N LEU A 11 9.56 14.93 -4.00
CA LEU A 11 10.97 14.62 -3.85
C LEU A 11 11.26 13.16 -4.19
N ALA A 12 10.45 12.22 -3.71
CA ALA A 12 10.58 10.81 -4.07
C ALA A 12 10.44 10.63 -5.59
N LEU A 13 9.45 11.30 -6.21
CA LEU A 13 9.27 11.25 -7.65
C LEU A 13 10.43 11.88 -8.43
N ALA A 14 11.03 12.97 -7.93
CA ALA A 14 12.15 13.66 -8.54
C ALA A 14 13.47 12.89 -8.44
N ASN A 15 13.65 12.07 -7.40
CA ASN A 15 14.85 11.26 -7.19
C ASN A 15 14.70 9.79 -7.62
N ASP A 16 13.53 9.42 -8.17
CA ASP A 16 13.18 8.05 -8.50
C ASP A 16 13.19 7.08 -7.29
N GLU A 17 12.67 7.57 -6.18
CA GLU A 17 12.64 6.91 -4.86
C GLU A 17 11.20 6.65 -4.38
N LEU A 18 10.27 6.43 -5.31
CA LEU A 18 8.87 6.17 -4.97
C LEU A 18 8.71 4.93 -4.08
N ASP A 19 9.55 3.92 -4.26
CA ASP A 19 9.63 2.73 -3.40
C ASP A 19 9.90 3.09 -1.93
N LYS A 20 10.86 3.99 -1.67
CA LYS A 20 11.16 4.49 -0.31
C LYS A 20 10.00 5.26 0.29
N PHE A 21 9.30 6.04 -0.53
CA PHE A 21 8.07 6.72 -0.10
C PHE A 21 6.96 5.74 0.27
N LEU A 22 6.72 4.72 -0.55
CA LEU A 22 5.69 3.72 -0.27
C LEU A 22 5.97 2.99 1.05
N VAL A 23 7.23 2.69 1.35
CA VAL A 23 7.63 2.02 2.59
C VAL A 23 7.65 2.96 3.80
N GLY A 24 7.68 4.28 3.57
CA GLY A 24 7.79 5.29 4.62
C GLY A 24 9.18 5.30 5.27
N GLU A 25 10.24 5.19 4.47
CA GLU A 25 11.60 5.44 4.97
C GLU A 25 11.72 6.91 5.42
N PRO A 26 12.48 7.23 6.49
CA PRO A 26 12.79 8.62 6.80
C PRO A 26 13.55 9.25 5.62
N PHE A 27 13.16 10.42 5.12
CA PHE A 27 12.16 11.37 5.63
C PHE A 27 10.86 11.39 4.78
N TYR A 28 10.56 10.30 4.08
CA TYR A 28 9.35 10.12 3.26
C TYR A 28 8.11 9.62 4.03
N PHE A 29 8.26 9.22 5.29
CA PHE A 29 7.12 8.92 6.16
C PHE A 29 6.21 10.14 6.32
N LEU A 30 4.91 9.98 6.05
CA LEU A 30 3.95 11.02 6.30
C LEU A 30 3.38 10.87 7.71
N GLU A 31 3.62 11.86 8.57
CA GLU A 31 3.06 11.88 9.91
C GLU A 31 1.53 12.07 9.88
N ALA A 32 0.80 11.23 10.61
CA ALA A 32 -0.63 11.32 10.79
C ALA A 32 -1.00 10.96 12.24
N LYS A 33 -2.11 11.50 12.73
CA LYS A 33 -2.66 11.11 14.03
C LYS A 33 -3.31 9.74 13.90
N VAL A 34 -2.54 8.71 14.18
CA VAL A 34 -2.98 7.31 14.22
C VAL A 34 -2.76 6.74 15.61
N ASP A 35 -3.64 5.84 16.03
CA ASP A 35 -3.60 5.24 17.38
C ASP A 35 -2.48 4.18 17.52
N ASN A 36 -1.89 3.75 16.40
CA ASN A 36 -0.86 2.72 16.34
C ASN A 36 0.29 3.16 15.43
N ASP A 37 1.50 2.69 15.75
CA ASP A 37 2.65 2.83 14.86
C ASP A 37 2.37 2.12 13.54
N GLU A 38 2.74 2.76 12.42
CA GLU A 38 2.66 2.19 11.08
C GLU A 38 3.95 2.48 10.31
N PRO A 39 4.37 1.60 9.38
CA PRO A 39 5.56 1.85 8.57
C PRO A 39 5.37 3.01 7.58
N GLN A 40 4.14 3.27 7.17
CA GLN A 40 3.68 4.44 6.42
C GLN A 40 2.20 4.62 6.74
N ASN A 41 1.73 5.87 6.86
CA ASN A 41 0.31 6.15 7.02
C ASN A 41 -0.40 6.12 5.66
N VAL A 42 -0.59 4.93 5.08
CA VAL A 42 -1.03 4.72 3.69
C VAL A 42 -2.28 5.54 3.34
N VAL A 43 -3.30 5.53 4.21
CA VAL A 43 -4.53 6.31 4.03
C VAL A 43 -4.21 7.81 3.87
N ALA A 44 -3.45 8.37 4.82
CA ALA A 44 -3.08 9.77 4.80
C ALA A 44 -2.16 10.10 3.61
N ALA A 45 -1.18 9.25 3.32
CA ALA A 45 -0.23 9.42 2.23
C ALA A 45 -0.94 9.39 0.87
N PHE A 46 -1.93 8.51 0.70
CA PHE A 46 -2.72 8.43 -0.51
C PHE A 46 -3.65 9.65 -0.65
N ASP A 47 -4.44 9.95 0.39
CA ASP A 47 -5.47 11.00 0.34
C ASP A 47 -4.87 12.42 0.28
N GLN A 48 -3.76 12.66 0.98
CA GLN A 48 -3.17 13.99 1.11
C GLN A 48 -2.08 14.26 0.07
N LEU A 49 -1.39 13.23 -0.43
CA LEU A 49 -0.27 13.41 -1.37
C LEU A 49 -0.59 12.85 -2.75
N ILE A 50 -0.95 11.57 -2.87
CA ILE A 50 -1.13 10.93 -4.19
C ILE A 50 -2.35 11.48 -4.93
N VAL A 51 -3.53 11.48 -4.30
CA VAL A 51 -4.77 11.94 -4.95
C VAL A 51 -4.66 13.40 -5.40
N PRO A 52 -4.18 14.33 -4.55
CA PRO A 52 -4.08 15.72 -4.97
C PRO A 52 -2.95 15.92 -6.00
N TYR A 53 -1.87 15.12 -5.99
CA TYR A 53 -0.82 15.15 -7.01
C TYR A 53 -1.37 14.73 -8.37
N TRP A 54 -2.12 13.62 -8.41
CA TRP A 54 -2.75 13.11 -9.62
C TRP A 54 -3.71 14.14 -10.22
N ARG A 55 -4.60 14.71 -9.41
CA ARG A 55 -5.54 15.76 -9.82
C ARG A 55 -4.87 16.96 -10.45
N LEU A 56 -3.75 17.38 -9.88
CA LEU A 56 -3.04 18.56 -10.33
C LEU A 56 -2.29 18.29 -11.65
N THR A 57 -1.64 17.13 -11.75
CA THR A 57 -0.64 16.89 -12.81
C THR A 57 -1.16 16.00 -13.93
N HIS A 58 -2.06 15.08 -13.65
CA HIS A 58 -2.45 13.97 -14.53
C HIS A 58 -1.23 13.27 -15.14
N ASP A 59 -0.15 13.10 -14.36
CA ASP A 59 1.09 12.47 -14.83
C ASP A 59 0.83 11.04 -15.32
N ALA A 60 0.77 10.87 -16.64
CA ALA A 60 0.48 9.60 -17.30
C ALA A 60 1.48 8.48 -16.95
N SER A 61 2.67 8.81 -16.45
CA SER A 61 3.67 7.82 -16.02
C SER A 61 3.42 7.31 -14.59
N PHE A 62 2.70 8.06 -13.76
CA PHE A 62 2.53 7.76 -12.33
C PHE A 62 1.95 6.37 -12.05
N PRO A 63 0.90 5.88 -12.74
CA PRO A 63 0.36 4.54 -12.50
C PRO A 63 1.41 3.42 -12.68
N THR A 64 2.21 3.51 -13.75
CA THR A 64 3.27 2.54 -14.02
C THR A 64 4.39 2.63 -12.98
N ARG A 65 4.78 3.85 -12.57
CA ARG A 65 5.78 4.06 -11.51
C ARG A 65 5.31 3.50 -10.17
N PHE A 66 4.03 3.67 -9.84
CA PHE A 66 3.43 3.13 -8.62
C PHE A 66 3.52 1.60 -8.56
N VAL A 67 3.17 0.91 -9.65
CA VAL A 67 3.33 -0.56 -9.76
C VAL A 67 4.80 -0.97 -9.68
N ALA A 68 5.68 -0.28 -10.40
CA ALA A 68 7.11 -0.58 -10.39
C ALA A 68 7.71 -0.43 -8.99
N ALA A 69 7.30 0.59 -8.23
CA ALA A 69 7.72 0.80 -6.85
C ALA A 69 7.24 -0.34 -5.94
N LEU A 70 5.97 -0.76 -6.04
CA LEU A 70 5.44 -1.91 -5.29
C LEU A 70 6.20 -3.21 -5.60
N LEU A 71 6.52 -3.45 -6.87
CA LEU A 71 7.32 -4.61 -7.27
C LEU A 71 8.76 -4.52 -6.75
N THR A 72 9.35 -3.33 -6.76
CA THR A 72 10.70 -3.07 -6.26
C THR A 72 10.78 -3.38 -4.77
N ILE A 73 9.87 -2.86 -3.94
CA ILE A 73 9.88 -3.15 -2.49
C ILE A 73 9.71 -4.65 -2.23
N LEU A 74 8.85 -5.31 -3.01
CA LEU A 74 8.63 -6.76 -2.94
C LEU A 74 9.78 -7.58 -3.52
N ALA A 75 10.77 -6.99 -4.17
CA ALA A 75 11.93 -7.72 -4.69
C ALA A 75 13.18 -7.47 -3.82
N THR A 76 13.40 -6.23 -3.40
CA THR A 76 14.72 -5.78 -2.91
C THR A 76 14.72 -5.25 -1.49
N TYR A 77 13.57 -4.85 -0.94
CA TYR A 77 13.57 -4.20 0.37
C TYR A 77 14.08 -5.17 1.47
N PRO A 78 15.03 -4.77 2.34
CA PRO A 78 15.68 -5.69 3.29
C PRO A 78 14.73 -6.31 4.30
N ASP A 79 13.82 -5.52 4.87
CA ASP A 79 12.80 -6.01 5.79
C ASP A 79 11.62 -6.56 4.99
N ARG A 80 11.70 -7.85 4.67
CA ARG A 80 10.72 -8.56 3.83
C ARG A 80 9.30 -8.51 4.40
N ASN A 81 9.15 -8.59 5.72
CA ASN A 81 7.83 -8.58 6.36
C ASN A 81 7.22 -7.18 6.27
N ARG A 82 8.02 -6.12 6.47
CA ARG A 82 7.60 -4.72 6.22
C ARG A 82 7.14 -4.52 4.79
N ALA A 83 7.91 -5.02 3.82
CA ALA A 83 7.59 -4.87 2.40
C ALA A 83 6.26 -5.54 2.03
N ILE A 84 6.03 -6.76 2.52
CA ILE A 84 4.76 -7.48 2.33
C ILE A 84 3.60 -6.70 2.93
N TYR A 85 3.77 -6.24 4.18
CA TYR A 85 2.75 -5.51 4.92
C TYR A 85 2.36 -4.20 4.22
N ILE A 86 3.35 -3.38 3.86
CA ILE A 86 3.13 -2.12 3.13
C ILE A 86 2.49 -2.35 1.77
N ALA A 87 2.99 -3.31 0.98
CA ALA A 87 2.42 -3.59 -0.32
C ALA A 87 0.97 -4.08 -0.22
N HIS A 88 0.63 -4.86 0.82
CA HIS A 88 -0.75 -5.22 1.12
C HIS A 88 -1.62 -4.00 1.38
N ASP A 89 -1.15 -3.10 2.24
CA ASP A 89 -1.93 -1.95 2.66
C ASP A 89 -2.19 -0.99 1.49
N TRP A 90 -1.17 -0.71 0.67
CA TRP A 90 -1.35 0.08 -0.57
C TRP A 90 -2.33 -0.56 -1.56
N VAL A 91 -2.23 -1.88 -1.78
CA VAL A 91 -3.15 -2.60 -2.69
C VAL A 91 -4.57 -2.56 -2.14
N TRP A 92 -4.75 -2.85 -0.85
CA TRP A 92 -6.06 -2.80 -0.21
C TRP A 92 -6.68 -1.41 -0.29
N TYR A 93 -5.92 -0.39 0.10
CA TYR A 93 -6.44 0.98 0.16
C TYR A 93 -6.74 1.53 -1.24
N TYR A 94 -5.87 1.30 -2.22
CA TYR A 94 -6.15 1.67 -3.60
C TYR A 94 -7.42 1.01 -4.13
N ARG A 95 -7.61 -0.30 -3.89
CA ARG A 95 -8.83 -1.01 -4.30
C ARG A 95 -10.07 -0.53 -3.57
N PHE A 96 -9.94 -0.10 -2.32
CA PHE A 96 -11.01 0.55 -1.59
C PHE A 96 -11.39 1.88 -2.25
N CYS A 97 -10.42 2.73 -2.61
CA CYS A 97 -10.66 3.99 -3.30
C CYS A 97 -11.29 3.79 -4.69
N GLN A 98 -10.84 2.79 -5.46
CA GLN A 98 -11.47 2.43 -6.74
C GLN A 98 -12.92 1.94 -6.56
N ASP A 99 -13.22 1.17 -5.51
CA ASP A 99 -14.60 0.80 -5.21
C ASP A 99 -15.49 2.01 -4.89
N LYS A 100 -14.93 2.98 -4.14
CA LYS A 100 -15.59 4.27 -3.89
C LYS A 100 -15.80 5.07 -5.16
N GLN A 101 -14.81 5.13 -6.05
CA GLN A 101 -14.93 5.78 -7.37
C GLN A 101 -16.10 5.20 -8.17
N ARG A 102 -16.21 3.87 -8.27
CA ARG A 102 -17.32 3.21 -8.99
C ARG A 102 -18.68 3.53 -8.39
N LYS A 103 -18.78 3.55 -7.06
CA LYS A 103 -20.03 3.80 -6.34
C LYS A 103 -20.41 5.28 -6.28
N GLN A 104 -19.43 6.17 -6.33
CA GLN A 104 -19.57 7.62 -6.21
C GLN A 104 -18.64 8.34 -7.19
N PRO A 105 -18.96 8.36 -8.50
CA PRO A 105 -18.07 8.93 -9.53
C PRO A 105 -17.82 10.43 -9.37
N GLN A 106 -18.67 11.16 -8.64
CA GLN A 106 -18.51 12.59 -8.33
C GLN A 106 -17.84 12.82 -6.95
N GLY A 107 -17.40 11.75 -6.29
CA GLY A 107 -16.78 11.79 -4.97
C GLY A 107 -15.29 12.09 -5.00
N PRO A 108 -14.61 11.99 -3.84
CA PRO A 108 -13.19 12.35 -3.69
C PRO A 108 -12.22 11.43 -4.43
N TYR A 109 -12.68 10.36 -5.09
CA TYR A 109 -11.86 9.50 -5.95
C TYR A 109 -12.39 9.43 -7.38
N GLY A 110 -13.29 10.33 -7.79
CA GLY A 110 -13.98 10.28 -9.07
C GLY A 110 -13.05 10.21 -10.29
N ASP A 111 -11.92 10.91 -10.22
CA ASP A 111 -10.91 10.99 -11.27
C ASP A 111 -9.68 10.09 -11.02
N LEU A 112 -9.76 9.16 -10.06
CA LEU A 112 -8.62 8.33 -9.69
C LEU A 112 -8.07 7.56 -10.90
N PHE A 113 -6.74 7.56 -11.05
CA PHE A 113 -6.06 6.81 -12.10
C PHE A 113 -6.38 5.31 -12.01
N ASP A 114 -6.41 4.65 -13.16
CA ASP A 114 -6.54 3.19 -13.24
C ASP A 114 -5.15 2.54 -13.31
N VAL A 115 -4.99 1.39 -12.65
CA VAL A 115 -3.75 0.63 -12.70
C VAL A 115 -3.99 -0.87 -12.55
N ASP A 116 -3.26 -1.65 -13.34
CA ASP A 116 -3.23 -3.11 -13.22
C ASP A 116 -2.26 -3.54 -12.11
N LEU A 117 -2.83 -4.15 -11.06
CA LEU A 117 -2.10 -4.69 -9.90
C LEU A 117 -1.81 -6.20 -10.01
N GLY A 118 -2.08 -6.83 -11.15
CA GLY A 118 -1.94 -8.28 -11.34
C GLY A 118 -0.51 -8.78 -11.08
N SER A 119 0.51 -8.07 -11.56
CA SER A 119 1.91 -8.42 -11.31
C SER A 119 2.29 -8.29 -9.83
N VAL A 120 1.78 -7.25 -9.15
CA VAL A 120 1.97 -7.03 -7.71
C VAL A 120 1.32 -8.17 -6.93
N ALA A 121 0.11 -8.60 -7.31
CA ALA A 121 -0.59 -9.69 -6.67
C ALA A 121 0.17 -11.03 -6.79
N VAL A 122 0.73 -11.33 -7.97
CA VAL A 122 1.59 -12.51 -8.16
C VAL A 122 2.82 -12.46 -7.25
N ALA A 123 3.48 -11.29 -7.15
CA ALA A 123 4.63 -11.10 -6.28
C ALA A 123 4.26 -11.24 -4.80
N LEU A 124 3.16 -10.61 -4.37
CA LEU A 124 2.62 -10.70 -3.02
C LEU A 124 2.32 -12.15 -2.63
N LYS A 125 1.59 -12.87 -3.49
CA LYS A 125 1.24 -14.27 -3.24
C LYS A 125 2.47 -15.14 -3.00
N ARG A 126 3.47 -15.04 -3.87
CA ARG A 126 4.74 -15.79 -3.72
C ARG A 126 5.45 -15.46 -2.41
N GLN A 127 5.49 -14.17 -2.05
CA GLN A 127 6.14 -13.73 -0.82
C GLN A 127 5.41 -14.22 0.43
N LEU A 128 4.07 -14.12 0.46
CA LEU A 128 3.23 -14.65 1.53
C LEU A 128 3.44 -16.16 1.72
N GLU A 129 3.39 -16.93 0.63
CA GLU A 129 3.57 -18.38 0.67
C GLU A 129 4.95 -18.76 1.24
N SER A 130 6.00 -18.08 0.80
CA SER A 130 7.37 -18.36 1.21
C SER A 130 7.72 -17.91 2.64
N ARG A 131 6.97 -16.95 3.21
CA ARG A 131 7.29 -16.31 4.50
C ARG A 131 6.26 -16.52 5.59
N LYS A 132 5.33 -17.47 5.43
CA LYS A 132 4.25 -17.72 6.40
C LYS A 132 4.76 -17.78 7.86
N ALA A 133 5.77 -18.60 8.14
CA ALA A 133 6.31 -18.74 9.50
C ALA A 133 6.88 -17.43 10.05
N ASP A 134 7.64 -16.70 9.24
CA ASP A 134 8.24 -15.41 9.63
C ASP A 134 7.16 -14.35 9.87
N LEU A 135 6.07 -14.36 9.11
CA LEU A 135 4.93 -13.46 9.30
C LEU A 135 4.11 -13.82 10.54
N GLN A 136 3.97 -15.11 10.85
CA GLN A 136 3.30 -15.56 12.08
C GLN A 136 4.06 -15.16 13.35
N ALA A 137 5.40 -15.11 13.28
CA ALA A 137 6.24 -14.73 14.41
C ALA A 137 6.36 -13.19 14.59
N ASP A 138 6.00 -12.40 13.59
CA ASP A 138 6.20 -10.95 13.59
C ASP A 138 4.97 -10.23 14.16
N THR A 139 5.17 -9.59 15.31
CA THR A 139 4.10 -8.98 16.10
C THR A 139 4.04 -7.45 15.97
N ARG A 140 4.67 -6.89 14.94
CA ARG A 140 4.61 -5.45 14.65
C ARG A 140 3.27 -5.05 14.02
N TRP A 141 2.88 -3.79 14.21
CA TRP A 141 1.71 -3.15 13.58
C TRP A 141 0.43 -3.98 13.79
N ALA A 142 -0.32 -4.29 12.72
CA ALA A 142 -1.50 -5.14 12.82
C ALA A 142 -1.20 -6.56 13.32
N GLY A 143 0.05 -7.01 13.37
CA GLY A 143 0.46 -8.28 13.95
C GLY A 143 0.55 -8.28 15.48
N ALA A 144 0.36 -7.14 16.14
CA ALA A 144 0.42 -7.06 17.60
C ALA A 144 -0.57 -8.01 18.29
N ALA A 145 -0.17 -8.53 19.46
CA ALA A 145 -0.90 -9.58 20.17
C ALA A 145 -2.34 -9.19 20.58
N TRP A 146 -2.63 -7.90 20.70
CA TRP A 146 -3.98 -7.41 20.97
C TRP A 146 -4.90 -7.52 19.74
N ASN A 147 -4.35 -7.56 18.53
CA ASN A 147 -5.09 -7.58 17.26
C ASN A 147 -5.10 -8.97 16.60
N SER A 148 -4.00 -9.72 16.74
CA SER A 148 -3.79 -10.97 16.01
C SER A 148 -3.16 -12.08 16.85
N PRO A 149 -3.73 -13.30 16.85
CA PRO A 149 -3.13 -14.46 17.51
C PRO A 149 -1.95 -15.05 16.73
N ASP A 150 -1.84 -14.81 15.42
CA ASP A 150 -0.80 -15.37 14.54
C ASP A 150 0.05 -14.26 13.90
N GLY A 151 0.47 -13.27 14.69
CA GLY A 151 1.30 -12.18 14.20
C GLY A 151 0.69 -11.47 13.00
N MET A 152 1.53 -11.01 12.06
CA MET A 152 1.08 -10.38 10.83
C MET A 152 0.30 -11.31 9.88
N TRP A 153 0.32 -12.63 10.05
CA TRP A 153 -0.36 -13.54 9.13
C TRP A 153 -1.87 -13.31 9.07
N THR A 154 -2.56 -13.31 10.21
CA THR A 154 -4.02 -13.14 10.27
C THR A 154 -4.51 -11.83 9.63
N PRO A 155 -3.97 -10.64 9.94
CA PRO A 155 -4.42 -9.41 9.30
C PRO A 155 -4.13 -9.39 7.79
N LEU A 156 -2.99 -9.92 7.35
CA LEU A 156 -2.68 -10.00 5.91
C LEU A 156 -3.68 -10.91 5.17
N MET A 157 -4.04 -12.06 5.72
CA MET A 157 -5.05 -12.95 5.12
C MET A 157 -6.43 -12.29 5.07
N ARG A 158 -6.82 -11.58 6.13
CA ARG A 158 -8.08 -10.83 6.16
C ARG A 158 -8.11 -9.77 5.06
N SER A 159 -7.02 -9.02 4.89
CA SER A 159 -6.92 -7.99 3.85
C SER A 159 -6.90 -8.60 2.44
N ALA A 160 -6.17 -9.70 2.21
CA ALA A 160 -6.15 -10.40 0.93
C ALA A 160 -7.55 -10.90 0.51
N LEU A 161 -8.27 -11.53 1.43
CA LEU A 161 -9.65 -11.98 1.22
C LEU A 161 -10.59 -10.80 0.96
N MET A 162 -10.44 -9.69 1.71
CA MET A 162 -11.23 -8.47 1.49
C MET A 162 -11.02 -7.92 0.07
N VAL A 163 -9.77 -7.85 -0.39
CA VAL A 163 -9.46 -7.36 -1.74
C VAL A 163 -10.11 -8.23 -2.81
N ARG A 164 -9.95 -9.55 -2.72
CA ARG A 164 -10.51 -10.51 -3.68
C ARG A 164 -12.04 -10.53 -3.65
N ASP A 165 -12.63 -10.71 -2.47
CA ASP A 165 -14.04 -11.08 -2.32
C ASP A 165 -14.98 -9.88 -2.25
N LYS A 166 -14.48 -8.70 -1.86
CA LYS A 166 -15.31 -7.49 -1.62
C LYS A 166 -14.94 -6.31 -2.50
N LEU A 167 -13.67 -6.14 -2.86
CA LEU A 167 -13.21 -5.00 -3.65
C LEU A 167 -12.99 -5.33 -5.14
N GLY A 168 -13.19 -6.61 -5.52
CA GLY A 168 -13.00 -7.11 -6.89
C GLY A 168 -11.57 -6.88 -7.40
N GLY A 169 -10.60 -6.85 -6.49
CA GLY A 169 -9.18 -6.68 -6.81
C GLY A 169 -8.52 -8.00 -7.22
N PRO A 170 -7.21 -7.98 -7.50
CA PRO A 170 -6.50 -9.18 -7.90
C PRO A 170 -6.41 -10.19 -6.76
N ASP A 171 -6.37 -11.48 -7.09
CA ASP A 171 -6.24 -12.55 -6.10
C ASP A 171 -4.76 -12.79 -5.77
N PHE A 172 -4.40 -12.49 -4.52
CA PHE A 172 -3.11 -12.85 -3.92
C PHE A 172 -3.26 -13.66 -2.64
N VAL A 173 -4.41 -14.30 -2.43
CA VAL A 173 -4.60 -15.24 -1.32
C VAL A 173 -3.66 -16.42 -1.55
N PRO A 174 -2.77 -16.72 -0.58
CA PRO A 174 -1.78 -17.76 -0.73
C PRO A 174 -2.44 -19.15 -0.66
N ALA A 175 -1.88 -20.13 -1.35
CA ALA A 175 -2.43 -21.49 -1.34
C ALA A 175 -2.33 -22.17 0.03
N ASN A 176 -1.42 -21.69 0.89
CA ASN A 176 -1.23 -22.14 2.26
C ASN A 176 -1.89 -21.21 3.30
N ALA A 177 -2.92 -20.44 2.91
CA ALA A 177 -3.73 -19.61 3.80
C ALA A 177 -4.22 -20.39 5.04
#